data_AF-A0A939DJW4-F1
#
_entry.id   AF-A0A939DJW4-F1
#
_cell.length_a   1.000
_cell.length_b   1.000
_cell.length_c   1.000
_cell.angle_alpha   90.00
_cell.angle_beta   90.00
_cell.angle_gamma   90.00
#
_symmetry.space_group_name_H-M   'P 1'
#
loop_
_entity.id
_entity.type
_entity.pdbx_description
1 polymer ?
#
loop_
_entity_poly.entity_id
_entity_poly.type
_entity_poly.pdbx_seq_one_letter_code
_entity_poly.pdbx_strand_id
1 'polypeptide(L)'
;MVNVTENLLWRDFKAKAPNEKWTTDITYVWVNDQWLYLAAVMDLYSRRIVAWASGASMTEELVRTALNAALAIRRTSPWLTLHSDRGVQYRAQKYIDYAVSRGIKLSMSRKGNCWENAPMGSFFSRLKVELIYAKNYQTMEEARSGIFGYIEVLYNRRRRHSANDNLSLVQKGDPPALLGRQAKFDSSRSLIVTPKCEPPSTTQGSN
;
A
#
# COMPACT_ATOMS: atom_id res chain seq x y z
N MET A 1 25.22 4.30 12.03
CA MET A 1 23.78 3.95 11.97
C MET A 1 23.57 3.06 10.76
N VAL A 2 22.96 1.87 10.92
CA VAL A 2 22.84 0.89 9.83
C VAL A 2 21.59 1.21 9.02
N ASN A 3 21.77 1.62 7.76
CA ASN A 3 20.67 1.95 6.83
C ASN A 3 20.13 0.73 6.06
N VAL A 4 20.43 -0.47 6.56
CA VAL A 4 20.01 -1.76 6.02
C VAL A 4 19.57 -2.62 7.19
N THR A 5 18.37 -3.19 7.11
CA THR A 5 17.83 -4.08 8.14
C THR A 5 17.99 -5.54 7.74
N GLU A 6 17.84 -6.44 8.71
CA GLU A 6 17.84 -7.87 8.45
C GLU A 6 16.63 -8.30 7.61
N ASN A 7 16.79 -9.39 6.86
CA ASN A 7 15.64 -10.04 6.24
C ASN A 7 14.92 -10.85 7.33
N LEU A 8 13.68 -10.50 7.64
CA LEU A 8 12.84 -11.13 8.65
C LEU A 8 11.78 -12.03 8.01
N LEU A 9 11.51 -11.85 6.71
CA LEU A 9 10.58 -12.69 5.99
C LEU A 9 11.22 -14.00 5.57
N TRP A 10 12.47 -14.00 5.10
CA TRP A 10 13.13 -15.20 4.55
C TRP A 10 12.25 -15.94 3.52
N ARG A 11 11.52 -15.18 2.69
CA ARG A 11 10.53 -15.67 1.71
C ARG A 11 9.29 -16.35 2.31
N ASP A 12 9.12 -16.33 3.62
CA ASP A 12 7.86 -16.68 4.28
C ASP A 12 6.85 -15.53 4.14
N PHE A 13 6.15 -15.55 3.02
CA PHE A 13 5.06 -14.63 2.70
C PHE A 13 3.72 -15.02 3.30
N LYS A 14 3.67 -15.99 4.25
CA LYS A 14 2.44 -16.33 4.96
C LYS A 14 2.30 -15.44 6.21
N ALA A 15 1.11 -14.93 6.42
CA ALA A 15 0.69 -14.27 7.66
C ALA A 15 -0.52 -15.03 8.21
N LYS A 16 -0.70 -15.05 9.54
CA LYS A 16 -1.81 -15.73 10.21
C LYS A 16 -3.01 -14.80 10.38
N ALA A 17 -2.78 -13.50 10.46
CA ALA A 17 -3.81 -12.48 10.59
C ALA A 17 -3.48 -11.22 9.77
N PRO A 18 -4.50 -10.39 9.44
CA PRO A 18 -4.28 -9.07 8.84
C PRO A 18 -3.30 -8.22 9.66
N ASN A 19 -2.50 -7.40 8.98
CA ASN A 19 -1.55 -6.46 9.59
C ASN A 19 -0.40 -7.09 10.41
N GLU A 20 -0.13 -8.39 10.27
CA GLU A 20 1.09 -9.00 10.84
C GLU A 20 2.32 -8.72 9.99
N LYS A 21 2.20 -8.86 8.66
CA LYS A 21 3.29 -8.68 7.71
C LYS A 21 2.80 -7.91 6.49
N TRP A 22 3.45 -6.79 6.19
CA TRP A 22 3.24 -6.01 4.98
C TRP A 22 4.48 -6.05 4.10
N THR A 23 4.28 -5.94 2.79
CA THR A 23 5.34 -5.67 1.81
C THR A 23 5.09 -4.32 1.14
N THR A 24 6.14 -3.58 0.86
CA THR A 24 6.07 -2.31 0.14
C THR A 24 7.11 -2.27 -0.97
N ASP A 25 6.74 -1.65 -2.08
CA ASP A 25 7.67 -1.39 -3.18
C ASP A 25 7.19 -0.19 -4.02
N ILE A 26 8.07 0.31 -4.88
CA ILE A 26 7.84 1.44 -5.77
C ILE A 26 8.10 1.03 -7.21
N THR A 27 7.22 1.44 -8.12
CA THR A 27 7.41 1.27 -9.56
C THR A 27 7.23 2.59 -10.28
N TYR A 28 7.47 2.57 -11.60
CA TYR A 28 7.30 3.71 -12.49
C TYR A 28 6.46 3.32 -13.71
N VAL A 29 5.74 4.31 -14.22
CA VAL A 29 4.84 4.25 -15.37
C VAL A 29 5.23 5.40 -16.30
N TRP A 30 5.41 5.12 -17.59
CA TRP A 30 5.66 6.16 -18.59
C TRP A 30 4.32 6.75 -19.04
N VAL A 31 4.20 8.08 -18.98
CA VAL A 31 3.02 8.83 -19.37
C VAL A 31 3.47 10.05 -20.15
N ASN A 32 3.25 10.05 -21.46
CA ASN A 32 3.50 11.16 -22.38
C ASN A 32 4.78 11.98 -22.04
N ASP A 33 5.95 11.36 -22.26
CA ASP A 33 7.29 11.92 -22.01
C ASP A 33 7.68 12.19 -20.55
N GLN A 34 6.89 11.68 -19.59
CA GLN A 34 7.16 11.86 -18.17
C GLN A 34 6.97 10.56 -17.38
N TRP A 35 7.72 10.42 -16.28
CA TRP A 35 7.57 9.31 -15.35
C TRP A 35 6.54 9.63 -14.26
N LEU A 36 5.56 8.74 -14.09
CA LEU A 36 4.72 8.66 -12.91
C LEU A 36 5.23 7.54 -12.02
N TYR A 37 5.65 7.86 -10.80
CA TYR A 37 6.06 6.88 -9.80
C TYR A 37 4.86 6.46 -8.94
N LEU A 38 4.79 5.18 -8.58
CA LEU A 38 3.73 4.58 -7.79
C LEU A 38 4.34 3.73 -6.67
N ALA A 39 4.14 4.16 -5.42
CA ALA A 39 4.48 3.39 -4.23
C ALA A 39 3.23 2.69 -3.70
N ALA A 40 3.34 1.42 -3.32
CA ALA A 40 2.22 0.62 -2.83
C ALA A 40 2.60 -0.20 -1.60
N VAL A 41 1.66 -0.36 -0.68
CA VAL A 41 1.77 -1.17 0.54
C VAL A 41 0.74 -2.29 0.48
N MET A 42 1.19 -3.54 0.59
CA MET A 42 0.38 -4.75 0.53
C MET A 42 0.35 -5.46 1.89
N ASP A 43 -0.82 -5.94 2.30
CA ASP A 43 -0.96 -6.90 3.39
C ASP A 43 -0.73 -8.32 2.87
N LEU A 44 0.24 -9.05 3.43
CA LEU A 44 0.57 -10.42 3.01
C LEU A 44 -0.50 -11.45 3.38
N TYR A 45 -1.33 -11.18 4.39
CA TYR A 45 -2.43 -12.08 4.79
C TYR A 45 -3.48 -12.19 3.70
N SER A 46 -3.94 -11.04 3.20
CA SER A 46 -5.04 -10.94 2.25
C SER A 46 -4.59 -10.63 0.83
N ARG A 47 -3.31 -10.30 0.61
CA ARG A 47 -2.77 -9.72 -0.64
C ARG A 47 -3.37 -8.38 -1.04
N ARG A 48 -4.18 -7.76 -0.19
CA ARG A 48 -4.80 -6.46 -0.47
C ARG A 48 -3.72 -5.38 -0.56
N ILE A 49 -3.81 -4.48 -1.54
CA ILE A 49 -3.11 -3.19 -1.48
C ILE A 49 -3.84 -2.34 -0.43
N VAL A 50 -3.21 -2.15 0.72
CA VAL A 50 -3.77 -1.40 1.84
C VAL A 50 -3.84 0.08 1.50
N ALA A 51 -2.76 0.61 0.94
CA ALA A 51 -2.69 1.98 0.43
C ALA A 51 -1.61 2.09 -0.65
N TRP A 52 -1.66 3.21 -1.37
CA TRP A 52 -0.70 3.56 -2.39
C TRP A 52 -0.62 5.08 -2.52
N ALA A 53 0.46 5.57 -3.12
CA ALA A 53 0.65 6.97 -3.46
C ALA A 53 1.38 7.08 -4.80
N SER A 54 1.10 8.15 -5.54
CA SER A 54 1.78 8.43 -6.81
C SER A 54 2.37 9.82 -6.85
N GLY A 55 3.47 10.01 -7.57
CA GLY A 55 4.15 11.31 -7.70
C GLY A 55 5.03 11.39 -8.95
N ALA A 56 5.42 12.61 -9.32
CA ALA A 56 6.28 12.86 -10.48
C ALA A 56 7.77 12.53 -10.24
N SER A 57 8.15 12.25 -8.99
CA SER A 57 9.53 11.98 -8.59
C SER A 57 9.62 10.78 -7.65
N MET A 58 10.71 10.01 -7.77
CA MET A 58 10.98 8.82 -6.96
C MET A 58 11.60 9.19 -5.61
N THR A 59 10.82 9.77 -4.70
CA THR A 59 11.30 10.32 -3.43
C THR A 59 11.04 9.43 -2.22
N GLU A 60 11.79 9.66 -1.14
CA GLU A 60 11.48 9.11 0.19
C GLU A 60 10.07 9.52 0.64
N GLU A 61 9.69 10.77 0.40
CA GLU A 61 8.38 11.29 0.76
C GLU A 61 7.24 10.51 0.10
N LEU A 62 7.42 10.05 -1.15
CA LEU A 62 6.40 9.26 -1.85
C LEU A 62 6.15 7.92 -1.14
N VAL A 63 7.20 7.17 -0.79
CA VAL A 63 7.05 5.88 -0.08
C VAL A 63 6.54 6.08 1.35
N ARG A 64 6.96 7.15 2.03
CA ARG A 64 6.46 7.53 3.35
C ARG A 64 4.98 7.90 3.30
N THR A 65 4.53 8.58 2.25
CA THR A 65 3.13 8.95 2.04
C THR A 65 2.25 7.72 1.89
N ALA A 66 2.68 6.73 1.09
CA ALA A 66 1.96 5.46 0.97
C ALA A 66 1.87 4.72 2.32
N LEU A 67 2.97 4.66 3.08
CA LEU A 67 2.98 4.07 4.42
C LEU A 67 2.04 4.79 5.38
N ASN A 68 2.08 6.14 5.41
CA ASN A 68 1.21 6.94 6.26
C ASN A 68 -0.28 6.67 5.96
N ALA A 69 -0.64 6.61 4.67
CA ALA A 69 -2.00 6.29 4.26
C ALA A 69 -2.42 4.87 4.69
N ALA A 70 -1.52 3.88 4.60
CA ALA A 70 -1.80 2.52 5.04
C ALA A 70 -2.09 2.45 6.55
N LEU A 71 -1.30 3.15 7.35
CA LEU A 71 -1.47 3.24 8.80
C LEU A 71 -2.71 4.05 9.22
N ALA A 72 -3.15 5.01 8.40
CA ALA A 72 -4.41 5.70 8.64
C ALA A 72 -5.63 4.82 8.37
N ILE A 73 -5.54 3.91 7.38
CA ILE A 73 -6.61 2.96 7.03
C ILE A 73 -6.70 1.81 8.04
N ARG A 74 -5.57 1.33 8.54
CA ARG A 74 -5.48 0.16 9.42
C ARG A 74 -5.02 0.57 10.80
N ARG A 75 -5.79 0.20 11.84
CA ARG A 75 -5.27 0.16 13.21
C ARG A 75 -4.26 -0.99 13.30
N THR A 76 -2.99 -0.68 13.07
CA THR A 76 -1.92 -1.68 13.10
C THR A 76 -1.47 -1.99 14.51
N SER A 77 -1.09 -3.24 14.74
CA SER A 77 -0.44 -3.67 15.98
C SER A 77 1.02 -3.15 16.01
N PRO A 78 1.58 -2.83 17.20
CA PRO A 78 2.99 -2.43 17.37
C PRO A 78 4.04 -3.51 16.99
N TRP A 79 3.64 -4.59 16.33
CA TRP A 79 4.50 -5.70 15.90
C TRP A 79 4.43 -5.97 14.39
N LEU A 80 3.81 -5.08 13.63
CA LEU A 80 3.75 -5.18 12.17
C LEU A 80 5.16 -5.24 11.59
N THR A 81 5.45 -6.28 10.81
CA THR A 81 6.66 -6.35 9.99
C THR A 81 6.42 -5.70 8.64
N LEU A 82 7.20 -4.69 8.28
CA LEU A 82 7.17 -4.06 6.96
C LEU A 82 8.42 -4.44 6.17
N HIS A 83 8.24 -5.14 5.05
CA HIS A 83 9.31 -5.62 4.20
C HIS A 83 9.42 -4.83 2.90
N SER A 84 10.64 -4.45 2.51
CA SER A 84 10.93 -3.78 1.23
C SER A 84 12.23 -4.28 0.60
N ASP A 85 12.46 -3.93 -0.65
CA ASP A 85 13.82 -4.01 -1.21
C ASP A 85 14.73 -2.91 -0.65
N ARG A 86 16.03 -2.98 -0.98
CA ARG A 86 17.07 -2.03 -0.52
C ARG A 86 17.11 -0.72 -1.33
N GLY A 87 15.98 -0.31 -1.90
CA GLY A 87 15.85 0.96 -2.62
C GLY A 87 16.31 2.14 -1.76
N VAL A 88 16.88 3.17 -2.39
CA VAL A 88 17.45 4.32 -1.67
C VAL A 88 16.42 5.05 -0.80
N GLN A 89 15.15 5.05 -1.22
CA GLN A 89 14.01 5.62 -0.51
C GLN A 89 13.75 4.88 0.80
N TYR A 90 13.78 3.54 0.77
CA TYR A 90 13.53 2.69 1.94
C TYR A 90 14.70 2.66 2.92
N ARG A 91 15.90 3.02 2.46
CA ARG A 91 17.11 3.16 3.29
C ARG A 91 17.35 4.58 3.80
N ALA A 92 16.50 5.53 3.41
CA ALA A 92 16.62 6.90 3.88
C ALA A 92 16.33 6.98 5.37
N GLN A 93 17.16 7.70 6.12
CA GLN A 93 17.04 7.77 7.58
C GLN A 93 15.67 8.29 8.03
N LYS A 94 15.15 9.31 7.33
CA LYS A 94 13.81 9.86 7.58
C LYS A 94 12.69 8.80 7.48
N TYR A 95 12.80 7.88 6.52
CA TYR A 95 11.84 6.80 6.36
C TYR A 95 11.96 5.76 7.48
N ILE A 96 13.20 5.38 7.79
CA ILE A 96 13.50 4.42 8.87
C ILE A 96 12.98 4.95 10.21
N ASP A 97 13.32 6.19 10.57
CA ASP A 97 12.88 6.83 11.80
C ASP A 97 11.36 6.97 11.86
N TYR A 98 10.73 7.32 10.73
CA TYR A 98 9.29 7.42 10.60
C TYR A 98 8.59 6.07 10.87
N ALA A 99 9.11 4.97 10.34
CA ALA A 99 8.53 3.64 10.54
C ALA A 99 8.78 3.14 11.98
N VAL A 100 10.02 3.25 12.48
CA VAL A 100 10.40 2.80 13.83
C VAL A 100 9.65 3.56 14.91
N SER A 101 9.46 4.88 14.77
CA SER A 101 8.67 5.69 15.72
C SER A 101 7.20 5.27 15.82
N ARG A 102 6.71 4.44 14.90
CA ARG A 102 5.35 3.88 14.89
C ARG A 102 5.31 2.41 15.31
N GLY A 103 6.42 1.89 15.85
CA GLY A 103 6.54 0.50 16.29
C GLY A 103 6.63 -0.51 15.14
N ILE A 104 6.94 -0.07 13.92
CA ILE A 104 7.04 -0.98 12.77
C ILE A 104 8.40 -1.68 12.78
N LYS A 105 8.39 -3.01 12.68
CA LYS A 105 9.60 -3.81 12.49
C LYS A 105 9.99 -3.83 11.02
N LEU A 106 11.03 -3.08 10.66
CA LEU A 106 11.51 -3.03 9.29
C LEU A 106 12.27 -4.31 8.91
N SER A 107 12.06 -4.74 7.67
CA SER A 107 12.79 -5.84 7.06
C SER A 107 13.19 -5.50 5.64
N MET A 108 14.37 -5.92 5.20
CA MET A 108 14.81 -5.68 3.82
C MET A 108 15.32 -6.95 3.13
N SER A 109 15.04 -7.07 1.83
CA SER A 109 15.64 -8.07 0.96
C SER A 109 17.17 -8.05 1.05
N ARG A 110 17.81 -9.18 0.83
CA ARG A 110 19.26 -9.31 0.63
C ARG A 110 19.64 -8.72 -0.73
N LYS A 111 20.87 -8.20 -0.81
CA LYS A 111 21.39 -7.62 -2.05
C LYS A 111 21.37 -8.70 -3.15
N GLY A 112 20.78 -8.36 -4.30
CA GLY A 112 20.75 -9.25 -5.48
C GLY A 112 19.72 -10.37 -5.43
N ASN A 113 18.75 -10.36 -4.50
CA ASN A 113 17.73 -11.40 -4.40
C ASN A 113 16.33 -10.89 -4.76
N CYS A 114 15.94 -11.07 -6.02
CA CYS A 114 14.62 -10.65 -6.53
C CYS A 114 13.45 -11.47 -5.95
N TRP A 115 13.71 -12.61 -5.29
CA TRP A 115 12.67 -13.48 -4.77
C TRP A 115 12.13 -13.04 -3.41
N GLU A 116 12.79 -12.11 -2.73
CA GLU A 116 12.49 -11.75 -1.35
C GLU A 116 11.36 -10.73 -1.21
N ASN A 117 11.01 -10.04 -2.30
CA ASN A 117 9.82 -9.21 -2.43
C ASN A 117 8.89 -9.69 -3.55
N ALA A 118 8.81 -11.01 -3.77
CA ALA A 118 8.06 -11.61 -4.89
C ALA A 118 6.56 -11.22 -4.97
N PRO A 119 5.79 -11.10 -3.85
CA PRO A 119 4.42 -10.61 -3.90
C PRO A 119 4.33 -9.18 -4.47
N MET A 120 5.28 -8.35 -4.00
CA MET A 120 5.73 -7.06 -4.53
C MET A 120 5.66 -6.97 -6.07
N GLY A 121 6.65 -7.63 -6.66
CA GLY A 121 6.88 -7.69 -8.10
C GLY A 121 5.77 -8.40 -8.87
N SER A 122 5.10 -9.40 -8.29
CA SER A 122 3.98 -10.08 -8.94
C SER A 122 2.80 -9.14 -9.17
N PHE A 123 2.46 -8.31 -8.18
CA PHE A 123 1.41 -7.29 -8.33
C PHE A 123 1.77 -6.28 -9.42
N PHE A 124 2.98 -5.70 -9.37
CA PHE A 124 3.37 -4.67 -10.33
C PHE A 124 3.51 -5.21 -11.75
N SER A 125 4.01 -6.43 -11.93
CA SER A 125 4.04 -7.09 -13.25
C SER A 125 2.64 -7.19 -13.85
N ARG A 126 1.66 -7.61 -13.05
CA ARG A 126 0.26 -7.71 -13.48
C ARG A 126 -0.37 -6.35 -13.75
N LEU A 127 -0.19 -5.37 -12.86
CA LEU A 127 -0.65 -4.00 -13.08
C LEU A 127 -0.13 -3.48 -14.42
N LYS A 128 1.15 -3.72 -14.73
CA LYS A 128 1.74 -3.26 -15.97
C LYS A 128 1.11 -3.93 -17.19
N VAL A 129 0.95 -5.25 -17.18
CA VAL A 129 0.34 -6.00 -18.30
C VAL A 129 -1.16 -5.68 -18.46
N GLU A 130 -1.93 -5.75 -17.38
CA GLU A 130 -3.40 -5.67 -17.42
C GLU A 130 -3.91 -4.22 -17.60
N LEU A 131 -3.14 -3.20 -17.19
CA LEU A 131 -3.55 -1.79 -17.26
C LEU A 131 -2.61 -0.92 -18.08
N ILE A 132 -1.32 -0.91 -17.74
CA ILE A 132 -0.38 0.12 -18.24
C ILE A 132 -0.05 -0.12 -19.71
N TYR A 133 0.25 -1.35 -20.11
CA TYR A 133 0.60 -1.68 -21.49
C TYR A 133 -0.64 -1.81 -22.38
N ALA A 134 -1.81 -1.99 -21.79
CA ALA A 134 -3.09 -2.08 -22.50
C ALA A 134 -3.69 -0.71 -22.85
N LYS A 135 -3.12 0.39 -22.36
CA LYS A 135 -3.64 1.76 -22.55
C LYS A 135 -2.53 2.74 -22.92
N ASN A 136 -2.88 3.73 -23.72
CA ASN A 136 -1.97 4.82 -24.08
C ASN A 136 -2.36 6.10 -23.32
N TYR A 137 -1.86 6.26 -22.09
CA TYR A 137 -2.18 7.42 -21.25
C TYR A 137 -1.59 8.71 -21.82
N GLN A 138 -2.44 9.72 -22.01
CA GLN A 138 -2.03 11.03 -22.54
C GLN A 138 -1.69 12.03 -21.45
N THR A 139 -2.25 11.85 -20.25
CA THR A 139 -2.07 12.77 -19.11
C THR A 139 -1.82 12.03 -17.81
N MET A 140 -1.17 12.73 -16.86
CA MET A 140 -0.91 12.21 -15.52
C MET A 140 -2.21 11.90 -14.76
N GLU A 141 -3.22 12.75 -14.89
CA GLU A 141 -4.53 12.58 -14.27
C GLU A 141 -5.24 11.32 -14.79
N GLU A 142 -5.17 11.06 -16.10
CA GLU A 142 -5.74 9.86 -16.71
C GLU A 142 -5.05 8.60 -16.17
N ALA A 143 -3.71 8.60 -16.11
CA ALA A 143 -2.94 7.50 -15.55
C ALA A 143 -3.27 7.25 -14.07
N ARG A 144 -3.37 8.31 -13.26
CA ARG A 144 -3.76 8.22 -11.83
C ARG A 144 -5.16 7.64 -11.67
N SER A 145 -6.13 8.10 -12.48
CA SER A 145 -7.50 7.59 -12.48
C SER A 145 -7.56 6.12 -12.88
N GLY A 146 -6.82 5.72 -13.91
CA GLY A 146 -6.68 4.33 -14.33
C GLY A 146 -6.09 3.43 -13.24
N ILE A 147 -5.01 3.88 -12.59
CA ILE A 147 -4.36 3.19 -11.47
C ILE A 147 -5.34 3.04 -10.30
N PHE A 148 -6.08 4.11 -9.95
CA PHE A 148 -7.11 4.06 -8.92
C PHE A 148 -8.17 3.01 -9.22
N GLY A 149 -8.74 3.04 -10.43
CA GLY A 149 -9.76 2.09 -10.86
C GLY A 149 -9.25 0.65 -10.80
N TYR A 150 -8.00 0.41 -11.24
CA TYR A 150 -7.39 -0.91 -11.17
C TYR A 150 -7.19 -1.36 -9.72
N ILE A 151 -6.59 -0.55 -8.85
CA ILE A 151 -6.26 -0.96 -7.48
C ILE A 151 -7.53 -1.13 -6.64
N GLU A 152 -8.39 -0.11 -6.59
CA GLU A 152 -9.51 -0.06 -5.65
C GLU A 152 -10.72 -0.86 -6.12
N VAL A 153 -10.98 -0.92 -7.43
CA VAL A 153 -12.17 -1.57 -7.97
C VAL A 153 -11.86 -2.98 -8.46
N LEU A 154 -10.81 -3.16 -9.26
CA LEU A 154 -10.50 -4.45 -9.86
C LEU A 154 -9.72 -5.35 -8.89
N TYR A 155 -8.54 -4.92 -8.46
CA TYR A 155 -7.60 -5.73 -7.70
C TYR A 155 -8.11 -6.02 -6.28
N ASN A 156 -8.41 -4.99 -5.49
CA ASN A 156 -8.81 -5.18 -4.10
C ASN A 156 -10.19 -5.85 -3.95
N ARG A 157 -11.18 -5.45 -4.76
CA ARG A 157 -12.59 -5.86 -4.57
C ARG A 157 -13.03 -7.06 -5.41
N ARG A 158 -12.64 -7.13 -6.67
CA ARG A 158 -13.15 -8.15 -7.60
C ARG A 158 -12.20 -9.33 -7.77
N ARG A 159 -10.89 -9.11 -7.68
CA ARG A 159 -9.92 -10.16 -7.97
C ARG A 159 -9.89 -11.21 -6.86
N ARG A 160 -10.08 -12.46 -7.27
CA ARG A 160 -9.90 -13.65 -6.44
C ARG A 160 -8.43 -14.05 -6.45
N HIS A 161 -7.91 -14.45 -5.29
CA HIS A 161 -6.51 -14.86 -5.17
C HIS A 161 -6.44 -16.33 -4.76
N SER A 162 -5.65 -17.14 -5.49
CA SER A 162 -5.47 -18.57 -5.20
C SER A 162 -4.86 -18.79 -3.81
N ALA A 163 -3.98 -17.88 -3.37
CA ALA A 163 -3.45 -17.87 -2.00
C ALA A 163 -4.49 -17.61 -0.89
N ASN A 164 -5.73 -17.23 -1.24
CA ASN A 164 -6.80 -16.89 -0.30
C ASN A 164 -8.05 -17.76 -0.50
N ASP A 165 -7.90 -19.02 -0.90
CA ASP A 165 -9.03 -19.92 -1.17
C ASP A 165 -10.00 -19.35 -2.23
N ASN A 166 -9.47 -18.54 -3.17
CA ASN A 166 -10.22 -17.80 -4.20
C ASN A 166 -11.23 -16.76 -3.66
N LEU A 167 -11.04 -16.22 -2.45
CA LEU A 167 -11.77 -15.05 -1.98
C LEU A 167 -11.18 -13.74 -2.53
N SER A 168 -11.97 -12.66 -2.56
CA SER A 168 -11.44 -11.32 -2.84
C SER A 168 -10.64 -10.78 -1.65
N LEU A 169 -9.76 -9.82 -1.91
CA LEU A 169 -8.78 -9.36 -0.93
C LEU A 169 -9.46 -8.59 0.21
N VAL A 170 -10.50 -7.83 -0.11
CA VAL A 170 -11.39 -7.18 0.87
C VAL A 170 -12.11 -8.22 1.73
N GLN A 171 -12.67 -9.27 1.11
CA GLN A 171 -13.41 -10.31 1.83
C GLN A 171 -12.55 -11.05 2.86
N LYS A 172 -11.27 -11.29 2.54
CA LYS A 172 -10.33 -11.95 3.46
C LYS A 172 -9.73 -10.97 4.48
N GLY A 173 -9.38 -9.76 4.05
CA GLY A 173 -8.50 -8.86 4.78
C GLY A 173 -9.17 -7.81 5.66
N ASP A 174 -10.45 -7.50 5.46
CA ASP A 174 -11.16 -6.49 6.25
C ASP A 174 -12.13 -7.16 7.24
N PRO A 175 -12.12 -6.80 8.54
CA PRO A 175 -13.23 -7.16 9.41
C PRO A 175 -14.53 -6.51 8.88
N PRO A 176 -15.71 -7.12 9.13
CA PRO A 176 -17.00 -6.69 8.56
C PRO A 176 -17.30 -5.18 8.63
N ALA A 177 -16.78 -4.50 9.67
CA ALA A 177 -16.99 -3.07 9.92
C ALA A 177 -16.32 -2.11 8.91
N LEU A 178 -15.38 -2.56 8.08
CA LEU A 178 -14.67 -1.69 7.11
C LEU A 178 -15.21 -1.77 5.68
N LEU A 179 -16.16 -2.67 5.39
CA LEU A 179 -16.75 -2.85 4.06
C LEU A 179 -17.57 -1.64 3.54
N GLY A 180 -17.86 -0.65 4.39
CA GLY A 180 -18.70 0.52 4.05
C GLY A 180 -17.98 1.87 3.89
N ARG A 181 -16.65 1.97 4.08
CA ARG A 181 -15.95 3.27 3.98
C ARG A 181 -15.46 3.51 2.55
N GLN A 182 -16.12 4.42 1.83
CA GLN A 182 -15.63 4.94 0.55
C GLN A 182 -14.43 5.85 0.80
N ALA A 183 -13.29 5.51 0.21
CA ALA A 183 -12.17 6.44 0.11
C ALA A 183 -12.55 7.57 -0.86
N LYS A 184 -12.51 8.82 -0.39
CA LYS A 184 -12.63 9.99 -1.26
C LYS A 184 -11.26 10.26 -1.88
N PHE A 185 -11.21 10.32 -3.20
CA PHE A 185 -10.02 10.67 -3.96
C PHE A 185 -9.90 12.20 -4.00
N ASP A 186 -8.82 12.73 -3.45
CA ASP A 186 -8.40 14.11 -3.70
C ASP A 186 -7.29 14.06 -4.76
N SER A 187 -7.53 14.70 -5.91
CA SER A 187 -6.62 14.75 -7.05
C SER A 187 -5.30 15.47 -6.75
N SER A 188 -5.22 16.20 -5.63
CA SER A 188 -4.13 17.12 -5.34
C SER A 188 -3.15 16.63 -4.27
N ARG A 189 -3.46 15.58 -3.51
CA ARG A 189 -2.56 14.85 -2.61
C ARG A 189 -3.25 13.60 -2.09
N SER A 190 -2.48 12.52 -1.96
CA SER A 190 -2.72 11.28 -1.20
C SER A 190 -4.11 11.10 -0.56
N LEU A 191 -4.75 9.94 -0.83
CA LEU A 191 -5.97 9.46 -0.17
C LEU A 191 -6.09 9.93 1.30
N ILE A 192 -6.81 11.04 1.54
CA ILE A 192 -7.13 11.50 2.89
C ILE A 192 -8.41 10.76 3.29
N VAL A 193 -8.27 9.73 4.12
CA VAL A 193 -9.40 9.17 4.85
C VAL A 193 -9.78 10.19 5.92
N THR A 194 -10.77 11.04 5.64
CA THR A 194 -11.33 11.94 6.65
C THR A 194 -12.22 11.13 7.61
N PRO A 195 -12.06 11.27 8.93
CA PRO A 195 -13.03 10.74 9.88
C PRO A 195 -14.35 11.50 9.68
N LYS A 196 -15.45 10.76 9.62
CA LYS A 196 -16.80 11.33 9.60
C LYS A 196 -17.00 12.05 10.93
N CYS A 197 -17.13 13.38 10.92
CA CYS A 197 -17.66 14.09 12.08
C CYS A 197 -19.06 13.53 12.37
N GLU A 198 -19.24 12.92 13.55
CA GLU A 198 -20.56 12.70 14.11
C GLU A 198 -21.08 14.04 14.66
N PRO A 199 -22.36 14.37 14.46
CA PRO A 199 -22.95 15.55 15.09
C PRO A 199 -23.02 15.37 16.61
N PRO A 200 -22.92 16.45 17.40
CA PRO A 200 -22.96 16.36 18.85
C PRO A 200 -24.31 15.79 19.31
N SER A 201 -24.24 14.81 20.22
CA SER A 201 -25.40 14.26 20.92
C SER A 201 -26.14 15.39 21.64
N THR A 202 -27.37 15.66 21.20
CA THR A 202 -28.30 16.52 21.92
C THR A 202 -28.72 15.78 23.17
N THR A 203 -28.22 16.20 24.33
CA THR A 203 -28.73 15.78 25.62
C THR A 203 -30.12 16.39 25.75
N GLN A 204 -31.17 15.60 25.53
CA GLN A 204 -32.51 15.96 25.96
C GLN A 204 -32.54 15.90 27.49
N GLY A 205 -32.77 17.05 28.12
CA GLY A 205 -33.13 17.12 29.52
C GLY A 205 -34.48 16.44 29.73
N SER A 206 -34.50 15.48 30.64
CA SER A 206 -35.72 14.98 31.28
C SER A 206 -36.06 15.87 32.48
N ASN A 207 -37.35 16.19 32.58
CA ASN A 207 -38.04 16.90 33.66
C ASN A 207 -37.65 16.48 35.08
#